data_AF-A0A0F9UI15-F1
#
_entry.id   AF-A0A0F9UI15-F1
#
_cell.length_a   1.000
_cell.length_b   1.000
_cell.length_c   1.000
_cell.angle_alpha   90.00
_cell.angle_beta   90.00
_cell.angle_gamma   90.00
#
_symmetry.space_group_name_H-M   'P 1'
#
loop_
_entity.id
_entity.type
_entity.pdbx_description
1 polymer ?
#
loop_
_entity_poly.entity_id
_entity_poly.type
_entity_poly.pdbx_seq_one_letter_code
_entity_poly.pdbx_strand_id
1 'polypeptide(L)'
;MPDELETKQDESSVESKETSQETETFTKKLEEAERKGKSDGLVEVGRLRTENAKLVSNSQKITARLDRIQKESDEAEIKAAEGNTEQLSAITERQTRRTAESNLESMTQERDEANEKLQGYTKIEASLKGEEIANEVAERLGVDKRSLIKLAKRTDWSLEAIEEIANELPKKGGTVELDKVDSGRTIGGKGREKIVEDYIKNPDDPKIKQRYTELRASEGR
;
A
#
# COMPACT_ATOMS: atom_id res chain seq x y z
N MET A 1 70.28 -12.22 -2.51
CA MET A 1 70.19 -11.32 -3.68
C MET A 1 69.91 -12.17 -4.91
N PRO A 2 69.06 -11.69 -5.84
CA PRO A 2 67.98 -12.45 -6.48
C PRO A 2 68.22 -12.78 -7.97
N ASP A 3 67.16 -13.26 -8.64
CA ASP A 3 66.97 -13.68 -10.06
C ASP A 3 67.18 -15.19 -10.32
N GLU A 4 66.31 -15.94 -11.00
CA GLU A 4 65.39 -15.63 -12.13
C GLU A 4 64.36 -16.79 -12.36
N LEU A 5 63.23 -16.48 -13.04
CA LEU A 5 62.33 -17.35 -13.86
C LEU A 5 61.47 -18.43 -13.13
N GLU A 6 60.22 -18.76 -13.46
CA GLU A 6 59.44 -18.71 -14.71
C GLU A 6 57.92 -18.90 -14.41
N THR A 7 57.11 -18.61 -15.43
CA THR A 7 55.64 -18.49 -15.57
C THR A 7 54.73 -19.72 -15.29
N LYS A 8 53.45 -19.47 -14.93
CA LYS A 8 52.17 -20.04 -15.49
C LYS A 8 50.95 -19.49 -14.69
N GLN A 9 50.10 -18.66 -15.31
CA GLN A 9 48.79 -18.98 -15.92
C GLN A 9 47.71 -19.55 -14.96
N ASP A 10 46.70 -18.72 -14.70
CA ASP A 10 45.25 -19.00 -14.70
C ASP A 10 44.58 -17.61 -14.61
N GLU A 11 43.95 -17.06 -15.66
CA GLU A 11 42.56 -17.34 -16.08
C GLU A 11 41.59 -17.42 -14.90
N SER A 12 40.44 -16.78 -14.84
CA SER A 12 39.75 -15.76 -15.62
C SER A 12 38.48 -15.42 -14.81
N SER A 13 37.98 -14.20 -14.97
CA SER A 13 36.54 -13.90 -14.96
C SER A 13 35.68 -14.35 -13.76
N VAL A 14 35.64 -13.55 -12.70
CA VAL A 14 34.42 -13.46 -11.85
C VAL A 14 33.44 -12.56 -12.60
N GLU A 15 32.55 -13.22 -13.34
CA GLU A 15 31.51 -12.62 -14.17
C GLU A 15 30.46 -11.96 -13.27
N SER A 16 30.51 -10.64 -13.14
CA SER A 16 29.47 -9.82 -12.51
C SER A 16 28.23 -9.78 -13.41
N LYS A 17 27.42 -10.84 -13.35
CA LYS A 17 26.18 -10.99 -14.13
C LYS A 17 24.95 -11.36 -13.31
N GLU A 18 25.03 -11.37 -11.98
CA GLU A 18 23.96 -11.88 -11.12
C GLU A 18 22.99 -10.80 -10.60
N THR A 19 23.36 -9.53 -10.58
CA THR A 19 22.56 -8.49 -9.89
C THR A 19 21.26 -8.07 -10.59
N SER A 20 21.08 -8.37 -11.88
CA SER A 20 19.87 -7.99 -12.62
C SER A 20 18.77 -9.06 -12.64
N GLN A 21 19.11 -10.34 -12.42
CA GLN A 21 18.12 -11.42 -12.31
C GLN A 21 17.57 -11.58 -10.88
N GLU A 22 18.36 -11.21 -9.87
CA GLU A 22 17.91 -11.24 -8.48
C GLU A 22 16.78 -10.24 -8.23
N THR A 23 16.87 -9.01 -8.73
CA THR A 23 15.83 -8.00 -8.49
C THR A 23 14.46 -8.40 -9.04
N GLU A 24 14.39 -8.98 -10.25
CA GLU A 24 13.13 -9.44 -10.84
C GLU A 24 12.54 -10.65 -10.10
N THR A 25 13.39 -11.54 -9.58
CA THR A 25 12.94 -12.69 -8.79
C THR A 25 12.50 -12.27 -7.38
N PHE A 26 13.11 -11.26 -6.78
CA PHE A 26 12.65 -10.67 -5.52
C PHE A 26 11.31 -9.95 -5.67
N THR A 27 11.10 -9.16 -6.73
CA THR A 27 9.80 -8.49 -6.95
C THR A 27 8.68 -9.50 -7.19
N LYS A 28 8.91 -10.54 -8.00
CA LYS A 28 7.93 -11.62 -8.23
C LYS A 28 7.61 -12.40 -6.94
N LYS A 29 8.63 -12.73 -6.13
CA LYS A 29 8.43 -13.37 -4.82
C LYS A 29 7.66 -12.48 -3.84
N LEU A 30 7.90 -11.17 -3.86
CA LEU A 30 7.17 -10.21 -3.02
C LEU A 30 5.69 -10.13 -3.43
N GLU A 31 5.39 -10.02 -4.73
CA GLU A 31 4.02 -10.01 -5.25
C GLU A 31 3.27 -11.31 -4.97
N GLU A 32 3.95 -12.46 -5.08
CA GLU A 32 3.37 -13.77 -4.75
C GLU A 32 3.11 -13.90 -3.24
N ALA A 33 4.04 -13.45 -2.40
CA ALA A 33 3.86 -13.39 -0.95
C ALA A 33 2.70 -12.44 -0.56
N GLU A 34 2.59 -11.29 -1.21
CA GLU A 34 1.47 -10.35 -1.01
C GLU A 34 0.14 -10.96 -1.43
N ARG A 35 0.10 -11.63 -2.59
CA ARG A 35 -1.10 -12.31 -3.08
C ARG A 35 -1.52 -13.45 -2.16
N LYS A 36 -0.56 -14.23 -1.68
CA LYS A 36 -0.80 -15.31 -0.71
C LYS A 36 -1.30 -14.75 0.62
N GLY A 37 -0.64 -13.72 1.16
CA GLY A 37 -1.07 -13.05 2.38
C GLY A 37 -2.49 -12.47 2.28
N LYS A 38 -2.83 -11.86 1.14
CA LYS A 38 -4.21 -11.41 0.86
C LYS A 38 -5.20 -12.58 0.81
N SER A 39 -4.84 -13.66 0.13
CA SER A 39 -5.68 -14.86 0.02
C SER A 39 -5.92 -15.52 1.38
N ASP A 40 -4.86 -15.76 2.15
CA ASP A 40 -4.91 -16.37 3.48
C ASP A 40 -5.72 -15.47 4.43
N GLY A 41 -5.52 -14.16 4.36
CA GLY A 41 -6.33 -13.18 5.11
C GLY A 41 -7.81 -13.23 4.76
N LEU A 42 -8.17 -13.38 3.48
CA LEU A 42 -9.57 -13.51 3.05
C LEU A 42 -10.21 -14.82 3.54
N VAL A 43 -9.45 -15.92 3.52
CA VAL A 43 -9.92 -17.21 4.07
C VAL A 43 -10.18 -17.09 5.56
N GLU A 44 -9.28 -16.47 6.31
CA GLU A 44 -9.44 -16.27 7.76
C GLU A 44 -10.62 -15.34 8.06
N VAL A 45 -10.81 -14.26 7.30
CA VAL A 45 -12.02 -13.42 7.41
C VAL A 45 -13.29 -14.24 7.15
N GLY A 46 -13.27 -15.14 6.17
CA GLY A 46 -14.37 -16.06 5.91
C GLY A 46 -14.67 -16.96 7.12
N ARG A 47 -13.63 -17.56 7.71
CA ARG A 47 -13.73 -18.40 8.91
C ARG A 47 -14.32 -17.61 10.07
N LEU A 48 -13.76 -16.44 10.38
CA LEU A 48 -14.22 -15.56 11.46
C LEU A 48 -15.66 -15.10 11.25
N ARG A 49 -16.09 -14.81 10.02
CA ARG A 49 -17.50 -14.49 9.73
C ARG A 49 -18.43 -15.65 10.06
N THR A 50 -18.06 -16.87 9.69
CA THR A 50 -18.90 -18.05 10.01
C THR A 50 -18.95 -18.34 11.50
N GLU A 51 -17.83 -18.15 12.21
CA GLU A 51 -17.77 -18.31 13.66
C GLU A 51 -18.60 -17.23 14.37
N ASN A 52 -18.47 -15.97 13.96
CA ASN A 52 -19.31 -14.89 14.45
C ASN A 52 -20.80 -15.13 14.19
N ALA A 53 -21.18 -15.61 13.01
CA ALA A 53 -22.58 -15.93 12.73
C ALA A 53 -23.14 -17.00 13.68
N LYS A 54 -22.33 -18.01 14.04
CA LYS A 54 -22.72 -19.01 15.04
C LYS A 54 -22.84 -18.40 16.44
N LEU A 55 -21.90 -17.55 16.84
CA LEU A 55 -21.94 -16.86 18.13
C LEU A 55 -23.16 -15.96 18.25
N VAL A 56 -23.46 -15.17 17.22
CA VAL A 56 -24.66 -14.32 17.15
C VAL A 56 -25.93 -15.16 17.26
N SER A 57 -26.04 -16.26 16.51
CA SER A 57 -27.21 -17.14 16.59
C SER A 57 -27.37 -17.77 17.98
N ASN A 58 -26.27 -18.19 18.60
CA ASN A 58 -26.30 -18.74 19.96
C ASN A 58 -26.69 -17.67 20.98
N SER A 59 -26.14 -16.46 20.86
CA SER A 59 -26.50 -15.32 21.70
C SER A 59 -27.99 -15.03 21.60
N GLN A 60 -28.56 -14.94 20.39
CA GLN A 60 -30.00 -14.72 20.18
C GLN A 60 -30.86 -15.80 20.85
N LYS A 61 -30.46 -17.07 20.77
CA LYS A 61 -31.16 -18.18 21.45
C LYS A 61 -31.09 -18.06 22.97
N ILE A 62 -29.95 -17.65 23.51
CA ILE A 62 -29.76 -17.44 24.95
C ILE A 62 -30.62 -16.26 25.41
N THR A 63 -30.58 -15.13 24.72
CA THR A 63 -31.42 -13.95 25.00
C THR A 63 -32.90 -14.33 24.98
N ALA A 64 -33.38 -15.00 23.94
CA ALA A 64 -34.78 -15.43 23.86
C ALA A 64 -35.19 -16.37 25.00
N ARG A 65 -34.26 -17.21 25.49
CA ARG A 65 -34.50 -18.07 26.65
C ARG A 65 -34.56 -17.26 27.95
N LEU A 66 -33.66 -16.30 28.12
CA LEU A 66 -33.66 -15.39 29.29
C LEU A 66 -34.94 -14.55 29.33
N ASP A 67 -35.37 -14.01 28.19
CA ASP A 67 -36.62 -13.24 28.09
C ASP A 67 -37.84 -14.08 28.50
N ARG A 68 -37.86 -15.36 28.11
CA ARG A 68 -38.92 -16.28 28.52
C ARG A 68 -38.91 -16.53 30.02
N ILE A 69 -37.73 -16.83 30.59
CA ILE A 69 -37.57 -17.05 32.03
C ILE A 69 -37.99 -15.79 32.81
N GLN A 70 -37.62 -14.62 32.32
CA GLN A 70 -37.99 -13.34 32.94
C GLN A 70 -39.50 -13.15 32.95
N LYS A 71 -40.17 -13.39 31.81
CA LYS A 71 -41.64 -13.31 31.73
C LYS A 71 -42.33 -14.29 32.66
N GLU A 72 -41.90 -15.55 32.66
CA GLU A 72 -42.45 -16.59 33.55
C GLU A 72 -42.27 -16.20 35.03
N SER A 73 -41.11 -15.63 35.39
CA SER A 73 -40.84 -15.10 36.73
C SER A 73 -41.74 -13.92 37.08
N ASP A 74 -41.89 -12.96 36.17
CA ASP A 74 -42.73 -11.77 36.38
C ASP A 74 -44.20 -12.13 36.56
N GLU A 75 -44.70 -13.11 35.78
CA GLU A 75 -46.05 -13.64 35.93
C GLU A 75 -46.24 -14.40 37.24
N ALA A 76 -45.23 -15.15 37.68
CA ALA A 76 -45.26 -15.86 38.96
C ALA A 76 -45.25 -14.89 40.16
N GLU A 77 -44.46 -13.80 40.10
CA GLU A 77 -44.46 -12.76 41.12
C GLU A 77 -45.82 -12.07 41.24
N ILE A 78 -46.45 -11.72 40.12
CA ILE A 78 -47.79 -11.11 40.10
C ILE A 78 -48.82 -12.06 40.71
N LYS A 79 -48.82 -13.34 40.31
CA LYS A 79 -49.73 -14.36 40.87
C LYS A 79 -49.51 -14.57 42.37
N ALA A 80 -48.26 -14.56 42.84
CA ALA A 80 -47.95 -14.72 44.26
C ALA A 80 -48.41 -13.54 45.11
N ALA A 81 -48.46 -12.33 44.54
CA ALA A 81 -48.96 -11.12 45.20
C ALA A 81 -50.47 -10.91 45.01
N GLU A 82 -51.19 -11.87 44.42
CA GLU A 82 -52.63 -11.77 44.19
C GLU A 82 -53.38 -11.58 45.51
N GLY A 83 -54.25 -10.55 45.56
CA GLY A 83 -54.98 -10.17 46.77
C GLY A 83 -54.23 -9.20 47.70
N ASN A 84 -52.96 -8.86 47.44
CA ASN A 84 -52.21 -7.82 48.14
C ASN A 84 -51.89 -6.63 47.23
N THR A 85 -52.69 -5.58 47.34
CA THR A 85 -52.60 -4.39 46.48
C THR A 85 -51.29 -3.61 46.65
N GLU A 86 -50.74 -3.52 47.86
CA GLU A 86 -49.46 -2.84 48.10
C GLU A 86 -48.30 -3.59 47.45
N GLN A 87 -48.28 -4.93 47.57
CA GLN A 87 -47.26 -5.75 46.94
C GLN A 87 -47.33 -5.70 45.41
N LEU A 88 -48.54 -5.75 44.84
CA LEU A 88 -48.74 -5.60 43.39
C LEU A 88 -48.24 -4.23 42.88
N SER A 89 -48.50 -3.15 43.61
CA SER A 89 -48.00 -1.82 43.25
C SER A 89 -46.47 -1.77 43.23
N ALA A 90 -45.80 -2.36 44.23
CA ALA A 90 -44.35 -2.40 44.27
C ALA A 90 -43.73 -3.26 43.14
N ILE A 91 -44.35 -4.38 42.79
CA ILE A 91 -43.90 -5.25 41.70
C ILE A 91 -44.03 -4.54 40.35
N THR A 92 -45.18 -3.91 40.10
CA THR A 92 -45.43 -3.17 38.85
C THR A 92 -44.50 -1.97 38.69
N GLU A 93 -44.22 -1.21 39.75
CA GLU A 93 -43.23 -0.12 39.72
C GLU A 93 -41.83 -0.66 39.39
N ARG A 94 -41.43 -1.78 39.99
CA ARG A 94 -40.13 -2.40 39.67
C ARG A 94 -40.05 -2.87 38.22
N GLN A 95 -41.11 -3.50 37.70
CA GLN A 95 -41.18 -3.97 36.32
C GLN A 95 -41.12 -2.80 35.34
N THR A 96 -41.90 -1.74 35.56
CA THR A 96 -41.90 -0.54 34.71
C THR A 96 -40.54 0.16 34.72
N ARG A 97 -39.89 0.27 35.88
CA ARG A 97 -38.53 0.80 35.98
C ARG A 97 -37.53 -0.01 35.17
N ARG A 98 -37.54 -1.35 35.27
CA ARG A 98 -36.67 -2.22 34.46
C ARG A 98 -36.90 -2.04 32.96
N THR A 99 -38.16 -1.94 32.53
CA THR A 99 -38.47 -1.65 31.12
C THR A 99 -37.96 -0.28 30.68
N ALA A 100 -38.10 0.74 31.53
CA ALA A 100 -37.59 2.08 31.23
C ALA A 100 -36.05 2.10 31.11
N GLU A 101 -35.35 1.41 32.03
CA GLU A 101 -33.89 1.27 31.98
C GLU A 101 -33.43 0.54 30.71
N SER A 102 -34.11 -0.56 30.34
CA SER A 102 -33.82 -1.30 29.09
C SER A 102 -34.08 -0.46 27.83
N ASN A 103 -35.15 0.33 27.80
CA ASN A 103 -35.43 1.23 26.68
C ASN A 103 -34.35 2.32 26.56
N LEU A 104 -33.89 2.86 27.70
CA LEU A 104 -32.85 3.88 27.73
C LEU A 104 -31.52 3.32 27.18
N GLU A 105 -31.17 2.09 27.55
CA GLU A 105 -30.01 1.38 27.01
C GLU A 105 -30.13 1.18 25.49
N SER A 106 -31.29 0.70 25.01
CA SER A 106 -31.55 0.54 23.57
C SER A 106 -31.40 1.86 22.79
N MET A 107 -31.99 2.95 23.30
CA MET A 107 -31.88 4.27 22.67
C MET A 107 -30.44 4.81 22.69
N THR A 108 -29.69 4.51 23.74
CA THR A 108 -28.27 4.88 23.86
C THR A 108 -27.44 4.15 22.81
N GLN A 109 -27.67 2.85 22.64
CA GLN A 109 -27.02 2.05 21.61
C GLN A 109 -27.35 2.57 20.20
N GLU A 110 -28.63 2.79 19.89
CA GLU A 110 -29.06 3.31 18.59
C GLU A 110 -28.42 4.67 18.27
N ARG A 111 -28.33 5.56 19.27
CA ARG A 111 -27.66 6.85 19.14
C ARG A 111 -26.17 6.67 18.83
N ASP A 112 -25.50 5.75 19.52
CA ASP A 112 -24.07 5.52 19.33
C ASP A 112 -23.78 4.93 17.95
N GLU A 113 -24.60 3.98 17.48
CA GLU A 113 -24.53 3.46 16.11
C GLU A 113 -24.79 4.54 15.06
N ALA A 114 -25.75 5.44 15.30
CA ALA A 114 -26.04 6.56 14.40
C ALA A 114 -24.87 7.55 14.35
N ASN A 115 -24.26 7.86 15.51
CA ASN A 115 -23.09 8.71 15.60
C ASN A 115 -21.88 8.12 14.86
N GLU A 116 -21.66 6.81 14.98
CA GLU A 116 -20.55 6.13 14.30
C GLU A 116 -20.75 6.15 12.77
N LYS A 117 -21.98 5.90 12.30
CA LYS A 117 -22.34 6.05 10.88
C LYS A 117 -22.12 7.48 10.39
N LEU A 118 -22.54 8.48 11.18
CA LEU A 118 -22.37 9.89 10.84
C LEU A 118 -20.88 10.27 10.75
N GLN A 119 -20.06 9.81 11.68
CA GLN A 119 -18.60 9.97 11.59
C GLN A 119 -18.00 9.26 10.36
N GLY A 120 -18.54 8.11 9.97
CA GLY A 120 -18.19 7.45 8.73
C GLY A 120 -18.49 8.31 7.50
N TYR A 121 -19.70 8.88 7.43
CA TYR A 121 -20.10 9.77 6.35
C TYR A 121 -19.27 11.05 6.29
N THR A 122 -18.98 11.70 7.42
CA THR A 122 -18.16 12.92 7.44
C THR A 122 -16.73 12.64 6.99
N LYS A 123 -16.14 11.49 7.33
CA LYS A 123 -14.83 11.06 6.81
C LYS A 123 -14.85 10.83 5.31
N ILE A 124 -15.90 10.18 4.78
CA ILE A 124 -16.05 9.97 3.34
C ILE A 124 -16.21 11.31 2.61
N GLU A 125 -17.06 12.20 3.14
CA GLU A 125 -17.27 13.53 2.59
C GLU A 125 -15.98 14.35 2.57
N ALA A 126 -15.20 14.33 3.66
CA ALA A 126 -13.90 14.99 3.73
C ALA A 126 -12.92 14.41 2.70
N SER A 127 -12.88 13.08 2.55
CA SER A 127 -12.04 12.44 1.54
C SER A 127 -12.46 12.78 0.12
N LEU A 128 -13.76 12.89 -0.17
CA LEU A 128 -14.25 13.26 -1.50
C LEU A 128 -13.92 14.71 -1.84
N LYS A 129 -14.13 15.64 -0.90
CA LYS A 129 -13.70 17.04 -1.06
C LYS A 129 -12.19 17.15 -1.25
N GLY A 130 -11.42 16.38 -0.50
CA GLY A 130 -9.97 16.28 -0.67
C GLY A 130 -9.57 15.75 -2.05
N GLU A 131 -10.27 14.74 -2.56
CA GLU A 131 -10.05 14.21 -3.91
C GLU A 131 -10.40 15.25 -4.99
N GLU A 132 -11.46 16.05 -4.81
CA GLU A 132 -11.80 17.17 -5.70
C GLU A 132 -10.69 18.23 -5.72
N ILE A 133 -10.21 18.67 -4.56
CA ILE A 133 -9.10 19.62 -4.44
C ILE A 133 -7.84 19.07 -5.10
N ALA A 134 -7.50 17.80 -4.86
CA ALA A 134 -6.35 17.15 -5.50
C ALA A 134 -6.49 17.10 -7.03
N ASN A 135 -7.71 16.91 -7.55
CA ASN A 135 -7.95 16.97 -9.00
C ASN A 135 -7.70 18.36 -9.56
N GLU A 136 -8.20 19.41 -8.90
CA GLU A 136 -7.99 20.80 -9.31
C GLU A 136 -6.50 21.18 -9.27
N VAL A 137 -5.80 20.81 -8.19
CA VAL A 137 -4.36 21.07 -8.05
C VAL A 137 -3.55 20.33 -9.11
N ALA A 138 -3.88 19.06 -9.39
CA ALA A 138 -3.22 18.29 -10.45
C ALA A 138 -3.44 18.92 -11.84
N GLU A 139 -4.63 19.46 -12.13
CA GLU A 139 -4.88 20.17 -13.38
C GLU A 139 -4.09 21.47 -13.46
N ARG A 140 -4.08 22.26 -12.39
CA ARG A 140 -3.38 23.55 -12.32
C ARG A 140 -1.87 23.41 -12.43
N LEU A 141 -1.28 22.43 -11.75
CA LEU A 141 0.17 22.18 -11.75
C LEU A 141 0.64 21.22 -12.85
N GLY A 142 -0.31 20.65 -13.60
CA GLY A 142 -0.03 19.75 -14.72
C GLY A 142 0.62 18.45 -14.26
N VAL A 143 0.09 17.80 -13.23
CA VAL A 143 0.65 16.58 -12.59
C VAL A 143 -0.27 15.38 -12.83
N ASP A 144 0.21 14.15 -12.66
CA ASP A 144 -0.64 12.97 -12.75
C ASP A 144 -1.65 12.89 -11.58
N LYS A 145 -2.94 13.03 -11.92
CA LYS A 145 -4.07 13.01 -10.98
C LYS A 145 -4.08 11.78 -10.07
N ARG A 146 -3.86 10.59 -10.63
CA ARG A 146 -3.96 9.33 -9.88
C ARG A 146 -2.84 9.21 -8.86
N SER A 147 -1.64 9.60 -9.22
CA SER A 147 -0.48 9.60 -8.33
C SER A 147 -0.65 10.60 -7.20
N LEU A 148 -1.12 11.82 -7.50
CA LEU A 148 -1.40 12.84 -6.48
C LEU A 148 -2.47 12.39 -5.49
N ILE A 149 -3.63 11.90 -5.97
CA ILE A 149 -4.71 11.39 -5.11
C ILE A 149 -4.22 10.25 -4.20
N LYS A 150 -3.40 9.34 -4.73
CA LYS A 150 -2.87 8.20 -3.96
C LYS A 150 -1.94 8.65 -2.82
N LEU A 151 -1.15 9.70 -3.05
CA LEU A 151 -0.26 10.26 -2.04
C LEU A 151 -1.03 11.13 -1.04
N ALA A 152 -1.98 11.94 -1.53
CA ALA A 152 -2.85 12.79 -0.71
C ALA A 152 -3.71 11.98 0.28
N LYS A 153 -4.06 10.73 -0.03
CA LYS A 153 -4.72 9.80 0.91
C LYS A 153 -3.97 9.57 2.22
N ARG A 154 -2.68 9.89 2.28
CA ARG A 154 -1.84 9.77 3.48
C ARG A 154 -1.76 11.07 4.29
N THR A 155 -2.42 12.12 3.81
CA THR A 155 -2.43 13.47 4.42
C THR A 155 -3.80 13.79 4.99
N ASP A 156 -3.91 14.98 5.57
CA ASP A 156 -5.16 15.55 6.10
C ASP A 156 -6.06 16.17 5.02
N TRP A 157 -5.70 16.02 3.72
CA TRP A 157 -6.39 16.63 2.58
C TRP A 157 -6.41 18.17 2.62
N SER A 158 -5.52 18.80 3.37
CA SER A 158 -5.34 20.25 3.31
C SER A 158 -4.80 20.68 1.94
N LEU A 159 -5.22 21.87 1.49
CA LEU A 159 -4.75 22.43 0.21
C LEU A 159 -3.22 22.53 0.17
N GLU A 160 -2.61 22.99 1.27
CA GLU A 160 -1.16 23.14 1.40
C GLU A 160 -0.42 21.80 1.25
N ALA A 161 -0.88 20.74 1.94
CA ALA A 161 -0.26 19.42 1.83
C ALA A 161 -0.42 18.82 0.42
N ILE A 162 -1.57 19.03 -0.23
CA ILE A 162 -1.82 18.57 -1.59
C ILE A 162 -0.91 19.33 -2.57
N GLU A 163 -0.74 20.64 -2.40
CA GLU A 163 0.15 21.46 -3.23
C GLU A 163 1.63 21.08 -3.05
N GLU A 164 2.07 20.83 -1.82
CA GLU A 164 3.42 20.37 -1.51
C GLU A 164 3.74 19.04 -2.23
N ILE A 165 2.86 18.04 -2.10
CA ILE A 165 3.00 16.76 -2.80
C ILE A 165 2.97 16.96 -4.32
N ALA A 166 2.10 17.84 -4.83
CA ALA A 166 2.01 18.08 -6.26
C ALA A 166 3.27 18.74 -6.84
N ASN A 167 3.97 19.56 -6.06
CA ASN A 167 5.23 20.18 -6.45
C ASN A 167 6.39 19.18 -6.52
N GLU A 168 6.37 18.12 -5.71
CA GLU A 168 7.38 17.05 -5.73
C GLU A 168 7.17 16.06 -6.89
N LEU A 169 5.97 16.01 -7.45
CA LEU A 169 5.62 15.06 -8.50
C LEU A 169 6.08 15.53 -9.89
N PRO A 170 6.46 14.59 -10.79
CA PRO A 170 6.86 14.94 -12.14
C PRO A 170 5.69 15.53 -12.93
N LYS A 171 5.95 16.65 -13.63
CA LYS A 171 4.97 17.29 -14.51
C LYS A 171 4.64 16.38 -15.70
N LYS A 172 3.37 16.36 -16.07
CA LYS A 172 2.80 15.55 -17.15
C LYS A 172 3.39 16.01 -18.48
N GLY A 173 4.30 15.21 -19.03
CA GLY A 173 5.02 15.53 -20.26
C GLY A 173 6.36 16.23 -20.07
N GLY A 174 6.78 16.50 -18.83
CA GLY A 174 8.16 16.82 -18.54
C GLY A 174 9.00 15.56 -18.71
N THR A 175 9.77 15.48 -19.79
CA THR A 175 11.00 14.69 -19.73
C THR A 175 11.73 15.17 -18.50
N VAL A 176 12.02 14.27 -17.56
CA VAL A 176 13.13 14.49 -16.64
C VAL A 176 14.28 14.78 -17.57
N GLU A 177 14.63 16.05 -17.75
CA GLU A 177 15.95 16.42 -18.21
C GLU A 177 16.84 15.79 -17.14
N LEU A 178 17.32 14.59 -17.43
CA LEU A 178 18.51 14.06 -16.80
C LEU A 178 19.51 15.18 -17.04
N ASP A 179 19.74 15.99 -16.01
CA ASP A 179 20.82 16.96 -15.96
C ASP A 179 22.00 16.28 -16.60
N LYS A 180 22.41 16.84 -17.74
CA LYS A 180 23.38 16.29 -18.67
C LYS A 180 24.39 15.49 -17.87
N VAL A 181 24.28 14.16 -17.96
CA VAL A 181 25.25 13.26 -17.37
C VAL A 181 26.58 13.78 -17.87
N ASP A 182 27.35 14.31 -16.92
CA ASP A 182 28.66 14.86 -17.14
C ASP A 182 29.38 13.88 -18.05
N SER A 183 29.77 14.36 -19.23
CA SER A 183 30.35 13.54 -20.29
C SER A 183 31.75 13.11 -19.87
N GLY A 184 31.81 12.29 -18.82
CA GLY A 184 32.96 11.57 -18.33
C GLY A 184 33.25 10.44 -19.30
N ARG A 185 33.93 10.80 -20.39
CA ARG A 185 35.07 10.06 -20.91
C ARG A 185 34.95 8.53 -20.80
N THR A 186 33.98 7.93 -21.49
CA THR A 186 34.02 6.49 -21.80
C THR A 186 34.87 6.28 -23.05
N ILE A 187 36.18 6.27 -22.83
CA ILE A 187 37.15 5.66 -23.74
C ILE A 187 36.90 4.15 -23.66
N GLY A 188 36.16 3.60 -24.62
CA GLY A 188 35.95 2.16 -24.68
C GLY A 188 34.93 1.73 -25.73
N GLY A 189 35.42 1.24 -26.87
CA GLY A 189 34.77 0.10 -27.53
C GLY A 189 34.22 0.27 -28.95
N LYS A 190 34.06 1.47 -29.53
CA LYS A 190 33.47 1.60 -30.89
C LYS A 190 34.31 2.34 -31.94
N GLY A 191 35.44 2.95 -31.55
CA GLY A 191 36.32 3.68 -32.45
C GLY A 191 37.42 2.83 -33.10
N ARG A 192 37.96 1.86 -32.35
CA ARG A 192 39.13 1.05 -32.75
C ARG A 192 38.87 0.20 -33.99
N GLU A 193 37.79 -0.59 -33.94
CA GLU A 193 37.45 -1.53 -35.02
C GLU A 193 37.19 -0.80 -36.34
N LYS A 194 36.56 0.37 -36.30
CA LYS A 194 36.37 1.22 -37.48
C LYS A 194 37.68 1.74 -38.05
N ILE A 195 38.60 2.21 -37.21
CA ILE A 195 39.92 2.71 -37.67
C ILE A 195 40.74 1.58 -38.31
N VAL A 196 40.66 0.35 -37.76
CA VAL A 196 41.34 -0.83 -38.32
C VAL A 196 40.70 -1.27 -39.64
N GLU A 197 39.36 -1.34 -39.70
CA GLU A 197 38.64 -1.68 -40.94
C GLU A 197 38.87 -0.67 -42.06
N ASP A 198 38.85 0.62 -41.74
CA ASP A 198 39.08 1.70 -42.72
C ASP A 198 40.50 1.61 -43.31
N TYR A 199 41.50 1.25 -42.48
CA TYR A 199 42.87 1.04 -42.94
C TYR A 199 43.03 -0.21 -43.82
N ILE A 200 42.32 -1.30 -43.51
CA ILE A 200 42.32 -2.52 -44.35
C ILE A 200 41.67 -2.23 -45.71
N LYS A 201 40.59 -1.46 -45.73
CA LYS A 201 39.84 -1.15 -46.97
C LYS A 201 40.59 -0.18 -47.87
N ASN A 202 41.26 0.84 -47.32
CA ASN A 202 41.97 1.88 -48.08
C ASN A 202 43.32 2.26 -47.42
N PRO A 203 44.38 1.44 -47.58
CA PRO A 203 45.66 1.63 -46.89
C PRO A 203 46.47 2.84 -47.40
N ASP A 204 46.16 3.32 -48.61
CA ASP A 204 46.88 4.42 -49.26
C ASP A 204 46.28 5.81 -48.97
N ASP A 205 45.16 5.89 -48.24
CA ASP A 205 44.60 7.16 -47.81
C ASP A 205 45.43 7.75 -46.64
N PRO A 206 46.07 8.94 -46.83
CA PRO A 206 46.93 9.53 -45.83
C PRO A 206 46.21 9.87 -44.51
N LYS A 207 44.90 10.16 -44.54
CA LYS A 207 44.12 10.48 -43.33
C LYS A 207 43.82 9.25 -42.49
N ILE A 208 43.53 8.12 -43.15
CA ILE A 208 43.26 6.84 -42.48
C ILE A 208 44.55 6.29 -41.88
N LYS A 209 45.67 6.40 -42.60
CA LYS A 209 46.99 6.00 -42.13
C LYS A 209 47.45 6.78 -40.88
N GLN A 210 47.18 8.09 -40.83
CA GLN A 210 47.44 8.91 -39.63
C GLN A 210 46.61 8.43 -38.43
N ARG A 211 45.31 8.20 -38.60
CA ARG A 211 44.44 7.69 -37.51
C ARG A 211 44.86 6.31 -37.02
N TYR A 212 45.28 5.42 -37.92
CA TYR A 212 45.76 4.08 -37.56
C TYR A 212 47.12 4.13 -36.84
N THR A 213 48.02 5.01 -37.25
CA THR A 213 49.32 5.20 -36.57
C THR A 213 49.18 5.85 -35.20
N GLU A 214 48.27 6.82 -35.04
CA GLU A 214 47.91 7.39 -33.73
C GLU A 214 47.28 6.34 -32.80
N LEU A 215 46.40 5.49 -33.33
CA LEU A 215 45.84 4.37 -32.58
C LEU A 215 46.95 3.42 -32.10
N ARG A 216 47.88 3.02 -32.99
CA ARG A 216 49.02 2.16 -32.64
C ARG A 216 49.95 2.79 -31.60
N ALA A 217 50.24 4.08 -31.74
CA ALA A 217 51.02 4.83 -30.77
C ALA A 217 50.34 4.91 -29.40
N SER A 218 49.02 5.07 -29.36
CA SER A 218 48.24 5.06 -28.11
C SER A 218 48.16 3.69 -27.44
N GLU A 219 48.32 2.61 -28.22
CA GLU A 219 48.38 1.22 -27.74
C GLU A 219 49.82 0.77 -27.37
N GLY A 220 50.81 1.66 -27.48
CA GLY A 220 52.20 1.39 -27.11
C GLY A 220 52.92 0.40 -28.03
N ARG A 221 52.56 0.32 -29.32
CA ARG A 221 53.16 -0.60 -30.31
C ARG A 221 53.52 0.05 -31.65
#